data_AF-A0A953Z4D7-F1
#
_entry.id   AF-A0A953Z4D7-F1
#
_cell.length_a   1.000
_cell.length_b   1.000
_cell.length_c   1.000
_cell.angle_alpha   90.00
_cell.angle_beta   90.00
_cell.angle_gamma   90.00
#
_symmetry.space_group_name_H-M   'P 1'
#
loop_
_entity.id
_entity.type
_entity.pdbx_description
1 polymer ?
#
loop_
_entity_poly.entity_id
_entity_poly.type
_entity_poly.pdbx_seq_one_letter_code
_entity_poly.pdbx_strand_id
1 'polypeptide(L)'
;LLSAIRGCDGLPKRHPSKKYVVWLRRCVLRSAFTGEEFSDPYEDMGGTFTGPCDRDISQVWADFASDFDNLPLHFFTHLMHATEILGYKYKTASQNQEDERWRLWWRRSYLRMAKSLHLHPESEEEMDQRLGDNERKWKQAETNE
;
A
#
# COMPACT_ATOMS: atom_id res chain seq x y z
N LEU A 1 -2.61 -5.28 7.69
CA LEU A 1 -2.51 -3.98 6.97
C LEU A 1 -1.31 -3.18 7.49
N LEU A 2 -1.36 -2.62 8.70
CA LEU A 2 -0.19 -1.98 9.32
C LEU A 2 0.99 -2.95 9.52
N SER A 3 0.74 -4.27 9.59
CA SER A 3 1.76 -5.31 9.58
C SER A 3 2.72 -5.23 8.37
N ALA A 4 2.25 -4.81 7.19
CA ALA A 4 3.10 -4.67 6.00
C ALA A 4 4.16 -3.56 6.16
N ILE A 5 3.92 -2.58 7.06
CA ILE A 5 4.87 -1.51 7.36
C ILE A 5 6.17 -2.08 7.93
N ARG A 6 6.15 -3.20 8.65
CA ARG A 6 7.40 -3.82 9.16
C ARG A 6 8.29 -4.35 8.04
N GLY A 7 7.69 -4.73 6.91
CA GLY A 7 8.34 -5.55 5.89
C GLY A 7 8.25 -7.04 6.23
N CYS A 8 8.73 -7.88 5.31
CA CYS A 8 8.79 -9.31 5.53
C CYS A 8 10.11 -9.69 6.19
N ASP A 9 10.03 -10.27 7.39
CA ASP A 9 11.19 -10.82 8.08
C ASP A 9 11.81 -11.95 7.22
N GLY A 10 13.14 -12.07 7.24
CA GLY A 10 13.90 -13.08 6.48
C GLY A 10 14.26 -12.71 5.04
N LEU A 11 13.70 -11.64 4.46
CA LEU A 11 14.10 -11.19 3.12
C LEU A 11 15.45 -10.47 3.10
N PRO A 12 16.20 -10.55 1.98
CA PRO A 12 17.42 -9.77 1.80
C PRO A 12 17.19 -8.26 2.00
N LYS A 13 18.19 -7.57 2.56
CA LYS A 13 18.12 -6.11 2.86
C LYS A 13 17.73 -5.24 1.67
N ARG A 14 18.00 -5.70 0.44
CA ARG A 14 17.74 -5.01 -0.83
C ARG A 14 16.64 -5.69 -1.68
N HIS A 15 15.81 -6.54 -1.07
CA HIS A 15 14.72 -7.19 -1.77
C HIS A 15 13.74 -6.15 -2.38
N PRO A 16 13.22 -6.35 -3.60
CA PRO A 16 12.33 -5.40 -4.29
C PRO A 16 11.12 -4.94 -3.48
N SER A 17 10.52 -5.83 -2.68
CA SER A 17 9.39 -5.52 -1.80
C SER A 17 9.67 -4.39 -0.81
N LYS A 18 10.93 -4.16 -0.45
CA LYS A 18 11.30 -3.10 0.50
C LYS A 18 10.98 -1.71 -0.06
N LYS A 19 11.00 -1.53 -1.39
CA LYS A 19 10.68 -0.25 -2.03
C LYS A 19 9.21 0.10 -1.86
N TYR A 20 8.32 -0.89 -2.01
CA TYR A 20 6.91 -0.75 -1.67
C TYR A 20 6.72 -0.34 -0.20
N VAL A 21 7.45 -1.02 0.70
CA VAL A 21 7.34 -0.78 2.15
C VAL A 21 7.85 0.59 2.55
N VAL A 22 8.94 1.08 1.95
CA VAL A 22 9.45 2.45 2.18
C VAL A 22 8.42 3.48 1.76
N TRP A 23 7.84 3.34 0.57
CA TRP A 23 6.83 4.29 0.12
C TRP A 23 5.56 4.24 0.99
N LEU A 24 5.09 3.03 1.33
CA LEU A 24 3.98 2.82 2.25
C LEU A 24 4.20 3.52 3.61
N ARG A 25 5.41 3.42 4.18
CA ARG A 25 5.76 4.07 5.45
C ARG A 25 5.72 5.59 5.35
N ARG A 26 6.15 6.18 4.22
CA ARG A 26 6.09 7.63 4.03
C ARG A 26 4.65 8.13 3.96
N CYS A 27 3.80 7.42 3.20
CA CYS A 27 2.38 7.76 3.10
C CYS A 27 1.65 7.66 4.45
N VAL A 28 1.96 6.66 5.28
CA VAL A 28 1.18 6.38 6.50
C VAL A 28 1.82 6.98 7.76
N LEU A 29 3.12 6.74 8.00
CA LEU A 29 3.76 7.09 9.28
C LEU A 29 4.26 8.52 9.33
N ARG A 30 4.96 8.97 8.27
CA ARG A 30 5.52 10.32 8.27
C ARG A 30 4.39 11.35 8.24
N SER A 31 3.36 11.09 7.43
CA SER A 31 2.17 11.94 7.39
C SER A 31 1.45 11.99 8.74
N ALA A 32 1.23 10.86 9.40
CA ALA A 32 0.62 10.84 10.73
C ALA A 32 1.44 11.57 11.81
N PHE A 33 2.77 11.53 11.74
CA PHE A 33 3.65 12.15 12.75
C PHE A 33 3.84 13.65 12.56
N THR A 34 3.96 14.10 11.31
CA THR A 34 4.27 15.50 10.98
C THR A 34 3.02 16.33 10.68
N GLY A 35 1.90 15.67 10.33
CA GLY A 35 0.75 16.32 9.70
C GLY A 35 1.04 16.81 8.28
N GLU A 36 2.25 16.58 7.77
CA GLU A 36 2.65 16.94 6.42
C GLU A 36 2.23 15.85 5.44
N GLU A 37 2.06 16.26 4.20
CA GLU A 37 1.66 15.38 3.13
C GLU A 37 2.83 15.10 2.24
N PHE A 38 3.12 13.82 2.05
CA PHE A 38 4.21 13.40 1.20
C PHE A 38 3.66 13.07 -0.18
N SER A 39 3.82 14.05 -1.08
CA SER A 39 3.51 13.93 -2.50
C SER A 39 4.70 13.42 -3.33
N ASP A 40 5.89 13.25 -2.75
CA ASP A 40 7.07 12.78 -3.48
C ASP A 40 7.77 11.60 -2.76
N PRO A 41 7.85 10.41 -3.38
CA PRO A 41 8.61 9.28 -2.84
C PRO A 41 10.11 9.51 -2.80
N TYR A 42 10.65 10.50 -3.51
CA TYR A 42 12.09 10.78 -3.64
C TYR A 42 12.58 11.91 -2.73
N GLU A 43 11.66 12.60 -2.06
CA GLU A 43 12.03 13.71 -1.18
C GLU A 43 12.95 13.21 -0.05
N ASP A 44 14.03 13.94 0.18
CA ASP A 44 14.97 13.67 1.26
C ASP A 44 14.27 13.63 2.63
N MET A 45 14.98 13.18 3.67
CA MET A 45 14.49 12.90 5.04
C MET A 45 13.94 11.48 5.26
N GLY A 46 13.79 11.09 6.53
CA GLY A 46 13.21 9.80 6.95
C GLY A 46 14.21 8.66 7.23
N GLY A 47 15.52 8.93 7.14
CA GLY A 47 16.56 7.96 7.44
C GLY A 47 16.45 6.68 6.61
N THR A 48 16.86 5.53 7.14
CA THR A 48 16.75 4.25 6.40
C THR A 48 15.37 3.59 6.47
N PHE A 49 14.47 4.12 7.31
CA PHE A 49 13.17 3.52 7.60
C PHE A 49 12.05 4.12 6.74
N THR A 50 12.00 5.45 6.65
CA THR A 50 11.07 6.25 5.83
C THR A 50 11.81 7.09 4.79
N GLY A 51 13.07 6.76 4.49
CA GLY A 51 13.96 7.47 3.56
C GLY A 51 13.41 7.63 2.15
N PRO A 52 14.07 8.45 1.31
CA PRO A 52 13.73 8.56 -0.10
C PRO A 52 13.83 7.19 -0.79
N CYS A 53 12.97 6.97 -1.78
CA CYS A 53 13.11 5.85 -2.69
C CYS A 53 14.40 6.05 -3.51
N ASP A 54 15.31 5.08 -3.46
CA ASP A 54 16.62 5.16 -4.12
C ASP A 54 16.59 4.77 -5.61
N ARG A 55 15.41 4.44 -6.13
CA ARG A 55 15.18 4.00 -7.52
C ARG A 55 13.81 4.41 -8.02
N ASP A 56 13.68 4.41 -9.34
CA ASP A 56 12.42 4.67 -10.03
C ASP A 56 11.31 3.71 -9.53
N ILE A 57 10.33 4.31 -8.87
CA ILE A 57 9.19 3.61 -8.28
C ILE A 57 8.31 2.95 -9.35
N SER A 58 8.40 3.39 -10.61
CA SER A 58 7.67 2.80 -11.73
C SER A 58 8.10 1.35 -12.03
N GLN A 59 9.36 1.02 -11.72
CA GLN A 59 9.98 -0.29 -11.96
C GLN A 59 9.77 -1.27 -10.80
N VAL A 60 9.29 -0.79 -9.65
CA VAL A 60 9.16 -1.58 -8.42
C VAL A 60 8.28 -2.81 -8.64
N TRP A 61 7.20 -2.68 -9.42
CA TRP A 61 6.37 -3.84 -9.75
C TRP A 61 7.12 -4.90 -10.55
N ALA A 62 7.89 -4.51 -11.56
CA ALA A 62 8.59 -5.47 -12.41
C ALA A 62 9.61 -6.27 -11.59
N ASP A 63 10.38 -5.58 -10.75
CA ASP A 63 11.34 -6.20 -9.84
C ASP A 63 10.63 -7.10 -8.79
N PHE A 64 9.47 -6.67 -8.30
CA PHE A 64 8.70 -7.42 -7.31
C PHE A 64 8.04 -8.66 -7.90
N ALA A 65 7.48 -8.56 -9.11
CA ALA A 65 6.81 -9.65 -9.81
C ALA A 65 7.78 -10.77 -10.18
N SER A 66 9.06 -10.49 -10.39
CA SER A 66 10.04 -11.54 -10.67
C SER A 66 10.36 -12.45 -9.48
N ASP A 67 9.98 -12.06 -8.26
CA ASP A 67 10.35 -12.76 -7.02
C ASP A 67 9.16 -13.00 -6.07
N PHE A 68 7.92 -12.74 -6.54
CA PHE A 68 6.77 -12.70 -5.64
C PHE A 68 6.42 -14.07 -5.06
N ASP A 69 6.67 -15.16 -5.79
CA ASP A 69 6.44 -16.54 -5.33
C ASP A 69 7.31 -16.91 -4.11
N ASN A 70 8.42 -16.20 -3.89
CA ASN A 70 9.30 -16.42 -2.75
C ASN A 70 8.88 -15.62 -1.50
N LEU A 71 7.78 -14.86 -1.60
CA LEU A 71 7.26 -14.08 -0.48
C LEU A 71 6.26 -14.91 0.35
N PRO A 72 6.33 -14.85 1.68
CA PRO A 72 5.26 -15.35 2.52
C PRO A 72 3.92 -14.72 2.13
N LEU A 73 2.93 -15.56 1.83
CA LEU A 73 1.62 -15.13 1.35
C LEU A 73 0.98 -14.10 2.29
N HIS A 74 1.12 -14.27 3.60
CA HIS A 74 0.58 -13.33 4.59
C HIS A 74 1.15 -11.91 4.47
N PHE A 75 2.45 -11.77 4.19
CA PHE A 75 3.05 -10.46 3.93
C PHE A 75 2.54 -9.89 2.61
N PHE A 76 2.49 -10.72 1.56
CA PHE A 76 2.03 -10.30 0.24
C PHE A 76 0.58 -9.79 0.29
N THR A 77 -0.34 -10.52 0.90
CA THR A 77 -1.76 -10.12 0.99
C THR A 77 -1.94 -8.86 1.83
N HIS A 78 -1.18 -8.70 2.91
CA HIS A 78 -1.20 -7.45 3.67
C HIS A 78 -0.66 -6.26 2.89
N LEU A 79 0.39 -6.45 2.10
CA LEU A 79 0.90 -5.40 1.21
C LEU A 79 -0.12 -5.07 0.12
N MET A 80 -0.76 -6.09 -0.49
CA MET A 80 -1.83 -5.94 -1.47
C MET A 80 -2.97 -5.07 -0.92
N HIS A 81 -3.52 -5.39 0.24
CA HIS A 81 -4.57 -4.57 0.87
C HIS A 81 -4.07 -3.18 1.26
N ALA A 82 -2.79 -3.01 1.61
CA ALA A 82 -2.27 -1.67 1.88
C ALA A 82 -2.24 -0.82 0.60
N THR A 83 -1.86 -1.43 -0.52
CA THR A 83 -1.89 -0.76 -1.83
C THR A 83 -3.29 -0.47 -2.32
N GLU A 84 -4.27 -1.30 -1.95
CA GLU A 84 -5.70 -1.10 -2.21
C GLU A 84 -6.21 0.17 -1.50
N ILE A 85 -5.97 0.27 -0.19
CA ILE A 85 -6.39 1.43 0.61
C ILE A 85 -5.77 2.71 0.06
N LEU A 86 -4.46 2.72 -0.21
CA LEU A 86 -3.83 3.90 -0.79
C LEU A 86 -4.34 4.16 -2.23
N GLY A 87 -4.64 3.12 -3.00
CA GLY A 87 -5.21 3.24 -4.34
C GLY A 87 -6.58 3.91 -4.37
N TYR A 88 -7.37 3.79 -3.30
CA TYR A 88 -8.67 4.44 -3.18
C TYR A 88 -8.62 5.75 -2.38
N LYS A 89 -7.93 5.73 -1.23
CA LYS A 89 -8.03 6.78 -0.20
C LYS A 89 -6.84 7.72 -0.15
N TYR A 90 -5.78 7.51 -0.93
CA TYR A 90 -4.65 8.44 -0.96
C TYR A 90 -5.16 9.83 -1.38
N LYS A 91 -5.08 10.75 -0.41
CA LYS A 91 -5.49 12.14 -0.53
C LYS A 91 -4.38 12.99 0.06
N THR A 92 -4.28 14.16 -0.53
CA THR A 92 -3.38 15.25 -0.19
C THR A 92 -4.28 16.48 -0.18
N ALA A 93 -4.08 17.38 0.77
CA ALA A 93 -4.79 18.58 1.11
C ALA A 93 -4.88 19.55 -0.05
N SER A 94 -3.95 19.45 -1.01
CA SER A 94 -3.95 20.29 -2.20
C SER A 94 -4.76 19.70 -3.37
N GLN A 95 -5.17 18.42 -3.32
CA GLN A 95 -5.82 17.69 -4.43
C GLN A 95 -5.24 18.06 -5.80
N ASN A 96 -3.92 18.01 -5.90
CA ASN A 96 -3.20 18.40 -7.10
C ASN A 96 -3.05 17.21 -8.06
N GLN A 97 -2.54 17.47 -9.26
CA GLN A 97 -2.35 16.44 -10.30
C GLN A 97 -1.35 15.34 -9.90
N GLU A 98 -0.42 15.61 -9.00
CA GLU A 98 0.55 14.63 -8.50
C GLU A 98 -0.09 13.63 -7.54
N ASP A 99 -1.12 14.03 -6.80
CA ASP A 99 -1.87 13.15 -5.90
C ASP A 99 -2.57 12.04 -6.67
N GLU A 100 -3.19 12.41 -7.79
CA GLU A 100 -3.86 11.47 -8.69
C GLU A 100 -2.85 10.49 -9.30
N ARG A 101 -1.63 10.94 -9.62
CA ARG A 101 -0.56 10.06 -10.10
C ARG A 101 -0.25 8.96 -9.09
N TRP A 102 -0.07 9.30 -7.81
CA TRP A 102 0.32 8.32 -6.79
C TRP A 102 -0.84 7.42 -6.38
N ARG A 103 -2.04 7.96 -6.29
CA ARG A 103 -3.27 7.18 -6.12
C ARG A 103 -3.42 6.13 -7.23
N LEU A 104 -3.25 6.53 -8.50
CA LEU A 104 -3.28 5.61 -9.63
C LEU A 104 -2.13 4.59 -9.60
N TRP A 105 -0.94 4.99 -9.16
CA TRP A 105 0.18 4.07 -9.01
C TRP A 105 -0.10 2.98 -7.96
N TRP A 106 -0.64 3.36 -6.81
CA TRP A 106 -1.07 2.43 -5.77
C TRP A 106 -2.18 1.51 -6.25
N ARG A 107 -3.21 2.08 -6.90
CA ARG A 107 -4.32 1.31 -7.47
C ARG A 107 -3.85 0.30 -8.52
N ARG A 108 -2.94 0.68 -9.40
CA ARG A 108 -2.34 -0.24 -10.38
C ARG A 108 -1.54 -1.36 -9.70
N SER A 109 -0.82 -1.05 -8.63
CA SER A 109 -0.08 -2.06 -7.86
C SER A 109 -1.03 -3.07 -7.21
N TYR A 110 -2.11 -2.60 -6.60
CA TYR A 110 -3.17 -3.45 -6.06
C TYR A 110 -3.75 -4.40 -7.12
N LEU A 111 -4.18 -3.86 -8.27
CA LEU A 111 -4.79 -4.65 -9.34
C LEU A 111 -3.82 -5.74 -9.87
N ARG A 112 -2.54 -5.43 -9.94
CA ARG A 112 -1.51 -6.37 -10.35
C ARG A 112 -1.28 -7.48 -9.31
N MET A 113 -1.27 -7.14 -8.03
CA MET A 113 -1.15 -8.12 -6.94
C MET A 113 -2.37 -9.03 -6.85
N ALA A 114 -3.58 -8.45 -6.91
CA ALA A 114 -4.84 -9.21 -6.93
C ALA A 114 -4.90 -10.17 -8.12
N LYS A 115 -4.51 -9.69 -9.32
CA LYS A 115 -4.42 -10.51 -10.52
C LYS A 115 -3.42 -11.66 -10.37
N SER A 116 -2.29 -11.44 -9.69
CA SER A 116 -1.26 -12.47 -9.48
C SER A 116 -1.75 -13.60 -8.57
N LEU A 117 -2.71 -13.31 -7.68
CA LEU A 117 -3.38 -14.29 -6.84
C LEU A 117 -4.72 -14.78 -7.44
N HIS A 118 -5.06 -14.38 -8.67
CA HIS A 118 -6.33 -14.70 -9.33
C HIS A 118 -7.58 -14.28 -8.53
N LEU A 119 -7.48 -13.19 -7.77
CA LEU A 119 -8.58 -12.67 -6.97
C LEU A 119 -9.49 -11.75 -7.78
N HIS A 120 -10.73 -11.60 -7.33
CA HIS A 120 -11.61 -10.52 -7.75
C HIS A 120 -11.17 -9.22 -7.06
N PRO A 121 -10.77 -8.16 -7.79
CA PRO A 121 -10.45 -6.89 -7.17
C PRO A 121 -11.71 -6.23 -6.63
N GLU A 122 -11.72 -5.95 -5.34
CA GLU A 122 -12.78 -5.22 -4.65
C GLU A 122 -12.86 -3.77 -5.15
N SER A 123 -14.09 -3.27 -5.22
CA SER A 123 -14.43 -1.86 -5.34
C SER A 123 -14.06 -1.08 -4.07
N GLU A 124 -14.12 0.26 -4.15
CA GLU A 124 -13.90 1.11 -2.98
C GLU A 124 -14.97 0.87 -1.90
N GLU A 125 -16.21 0.64 -2.35
CA GLU A 125 -17.36 0.37 -1.49
C GLU A 125 -17.23 -0.96 -0.75
N GLU A 126 -16.80 -2.02 -1.45
CA GLU A 126 -16.55 -3.34 -0.85
C GLU A 126 -15.40 -3.27 0.16
N MET A 127 -14.31 -2.59 -0.19
CA MET A 127 -13.19 -2.35 0.73
C MET A 127 -13.66 -1.57 1.98
N ASP A 128 -14.45 -0.51 1.82
CA ASP A 128 -15.00 0.29 2.92
C ASP A 128 -16.00 -0.50 3.78
N GLN A 129 -16.69 -1.47 3.19
CA GLN A 129 -17.54 -2.39 3.94
C GLN A 129 -16.71 -3.37 4.76
N ARG A 130 -15.66 -3.96 4.17
CA ARG A 130 -14.77 -4.93 4.84
C ARG A 130 -13.91 -4.30 5.94
N LEU A 131 -13.45 -3.06 5.75
CA LEU A 131 -12.56 -2.35 6.67
C LEU A 131 -13.30 -1.38 7.61
N GLY A 132 -14.60 -1.16 7.38
CA GLY A 132 -15.38 -0.18 8.15
C GLY A 132 -15.60 -0.61 9.59
N ASP A 133 -15.14 0.21 10.54
CA ASP A 133 -15.42 0.05 11.97
C ASP A 133 -16.73 0.77 12.35
N ASN A 134 -17.84 0.33 11.75
CA ASN A 134 -19.16 0.89 12.03
C ASN A 134 -20.05 -0.20 12.63
N GLU A 135 -20.44 -0.03 13.89
CA GLU A 135 -21.25 -1.01 14.63
C GLU A 135 -22.52 -1.44 13.87
N ARG A 136 -23.20 -0.50 13.19
CA ARG A 136 -24.40 -0.82 12.41
C ARG A 136 -24.08 -1.71 11.22
N LYS A 137 -22.99 -1.43 10.49
CA LYS A 137 -22.53 -2.28 9.37
C LYS A 137 -22.05 -3.65 9.86
N TRP A 138 -21.34 -3.70 10.99
CA TRP A 138 -20.91 -4.95 11.61
C TRP A 138 -22.11 -5.85 11.96
N LYS A 139 -23.12 -5.29 12.64
CA LYS A 139 -24.36 -6.03 12.97
C LYS A 139 -25.09 -6.54 11.72
N GLN A 140 -25.10 -5.78 10.62
CA GLN A 140 -25.73 -6.20 9.36
C GLN A 140 -25.02 -7.38 8.70
N ALA A 141 -23.68 -7.47 8.82
CA ALA A 141 -22.90 -8.58 8.29
C ALA A 141 -23.17 -9.90 9.05
N GLU A 142 -23.36 -9.84 10.36
CA GLU A 142 -23.65 -11.00 11.22
C GLU A 142 -25.08 -11.55 11.03
N THR A 143 -26.02 -10.75 10.51
CA THR A 143 -27.43 -11.15 10.39
C THR A 143 -27.82 -11.72 9.02
N ASN A 144 -26.90 -11.75 8.05
CA ASN A 144 -27.18 -12.20 6.68
C ASN A 144 -26.81 -13.69 6.44
N GLU A 145 -27.01 -14.55 7.44
CA GLU A 145 -27.12 -16.02 7.26
C GLU A 145 -28.59 -16.42 7.06
#